data_AF-A0A935DRN4-F1
#
_entry.id   AF-A0A935DRN4-F1
#
_cell.length_a   1.000
_cell.length_b   1.000
_cell.length_c   1.000
_cell.angle_alpha   90.00
_cell.angle_beta   90.00
_cell.angle_gamma   90.00
#
_symmetry.space_group_name_H-M   'P 1'
#
loop_
_entity.id
_entity.type
_entity.pdbx_description
1 polymer ?
#
loop_
_entity_poly.entity_id
_entity_poly.type
_entity_poly.pdbx_seq_one_letter_code
_entity_poly.pdbx_strand_id
1 'polypeptide(L)'
;MAEKPRRPKTGGRVKGTPNKVNAELKDMILGALNDEGGQQYLRTQAKENPTAFLSLVGKVLPMTVQGDTNNPLTFTITTGVPRAAEN
;
A
#
# COMPACT_ATOMS: atom_id res chain seq x y z
N MET A 1 0.16 37.17 36.45
CA MET A 1 -0.02 36.91 35.01
C MET A 1 -0.05 35.40 34.82
N ALA A 2 -1.24 34.81 34.60
CA ALA A 2 -1.38 33.34 34.48
C ALA A 2 -1.24 32.93 33.00
N GLU A 3 -0.31 32.01 32.73
CA GLU A 3 -0.01 31.47 31.41
C GLU A 3 -1.16 30.58 30.90
N LYS A 4 -1.72 30.92 29.74
CA LYS A 4 -2.87 30.23 29.16
C LYS A 4 -2.44 28.84 28.63
N PRO A 5 -3.12 27.74 28.99
CA PRO A 5 -2.72 26.40 28.57
C PRO A 5 -2.80 26.25 27.05
N ARG A 6 -1.72 25.72 26.45
CA ARG A 6 -1.63 25.44 25.01
C ARG A 6 -2.64 24.33 24.67
N ARG A 7 -3.58 24.62 23.77
CA ARG A 7 -4.57 23.65 23.29
C ARG A 7 -3.87 22.52 22.52
N PRO A 8 -4.30 21.26 22.67
CA PRO A 8 -3.77 20.16 21.87
C PRO A 8 -4.06 20.43 20.38
N LYS A 9 -3.10 20.11 19.50
CA LYS A 9 -3.28 20.22 18.05
C LYS A 9 -4.28 19.15 17.60
N THR A 10 -5.55 19.52 17.52
CA THR A 10 -6.60 18.69 16.93
C THR A 10 -6.76 19.11 15.46
N GLY A 11 -6.36 18.25 14.53
CA GLY A 11 -6.49 18.52 13.09
C GLY A 11 -5.18 18.46 12.33
N GLY A 12 -4.68 17.25 12.10
CA GLY A 12 -3.63 16.96 11.13
C GLY A 12 -4.18 15.99 10.08
N ARG A 13 -3.55 15.98 8.90
CA ARG A 13 -3.88 15.02 7.84
C ARG A 13 -3.75 13.59 8.38
N VAL A 14 -4.79 12.77 8.20
CA VAL A 14 -4.79 11.39 8.66
C VAL A 14 -3.62 10.64 8.03
N LYS A 15 -2.88 9.88 8.86
CA LYS A 15 -1.76 9.07 8.39
C LYS A 15 -2.27 8.06 7.35
N GLY A 16 -1.67 8.06 6.16
CA GLY A 16 -2.07 7.16 5.07
C GLY A 16 -3.00 7.78 4.03
N THR A 17 -3.55 8.98 4.25
CA THR A 17 -4.25 9.68 3.15
C THR A 17 -3.27 9.90 1.98
N PRO A 18 -3.65 9.65 0.72
CA PRO A 18 -2.83 10.03 -0.43
C PRO A 18 -2.69 11.55 -0.55
N ASN A 19 -1.61 12.06 -1.14
CA ASN A 19 -1.53 13.48 -1.50
C ASN A 19 -2.56 13.78 -2.60
N LYS A 20 -3.31 14.88 -2.49
CA LYS A 20 -4.40 15.23 -3.43
C LYS A 20 -3.94 15.20 -4.90
N VAL A 21 -2.81 15.84 -5.19
CA VAL A 21 -2.19 15.85 -6.54
C VAL A 21 -1.83 14.44 -7.02
N ASN A 22 -1.32 13.58 -6.12
CA ASN A 22 -0.96 12.21 -6.48
C ASN A 22 -2.20 11.32 -6.67
N ALA A 23 -3.33 11.63 -6.02
CA ALA A 23 -4.60 10.95 -6.22
C ALA A 23 -5.21 11.34 -7.57
N GLU A 24 -5.32 12.64 -7.86
CA GLU A 24 -5.81 13.14 -9.14
C GLU A 24 -4.99 12.60 -10.33
N LEU A 25 -3.66 12.55 -10.19
CA LEU A 25 -2.80 11.95 -11.23
C LEU A 25 -3.07 10.46 -11.43
N LYS A 26 -3.28 9.70 -10.36
CA LYS A 26 -3.63 8.27 -10.47
C LYS A 26 -4.98 8.09 -11.13
N ASP A 27 -5.97 8.91 -10.77
CA ASP A 27 -7.32 8.86 -11.34
C ASP A 27 -7.30 9.19 -12.83
N MET A 28 -6.52 10.20 -13.26
CA MET A 28 -6.31 10.51 -14.68
C MET A 28 -5.65 9.35 -15.44
N ILE A 29 -4.63 8.71 -14.86
CA ILE A 29 -3.96 7.55 -15.49
C ILE A 29 -4.93 6.36 -15.61
N LEU A 30 -5.73 6.10 -14.59
CA LEU A 30 -6.74 5.04 -14.60
C LEU A 30 -7.87 5.34 -15.59
N GLY A 31 -8.31 6.59 -15.67
CA GLY A 31 -9.29 7.06 -16.65
C GLY A 31 -8.81 6.87 -18.08
N ALA A 32 -7.61 7.35 -18.41
CA ALA A 32 -7.00 7.17 -19.72
C ALA A 32 -6.84 5.68 -20.10
N LEU A 33 -6.44 4.84 -19.13
CA LEU A 33 -6.36 3.40 -19.36
C LEU A 33 -7.74 2.79 -19.66
N ASN A 34 -8.79 3.25 -18.98
CA ASN A 34 -10.15 2.79 -19.23
C ASN A 34 -10.67 3.24 -20.60
N ASP A 35 -10.37 4.47 -21.00
CA ASP A 35 -10.76 5.04 -22.30
C ASP A 35 -10.10 4.29 -23.48
N GLU A 36 -8.86 3.83 -23.31
CA GLU A 36 -8.15 2.99 -24.29
C GLU A 36 -8.65 1.53 -24.32
N GLY A 37 -9.64 1.17 -23.49
CA GLY A 37 -10.22 -0.18 -23.44
C GLY A 37 -9.59 -1.10 -22.39
N GLY A 38 -8.81 -0.54 -21.46
CA GLY A 38 -8.35 -1.18 -20.23
C GLY A 38 -7.57 -2.46 -20.47
N GLN A 39 -8.19 -3.60 -20.12
CA GLN A 39 -7.55 -4.91 -20.27
C GLN A 39 -7.27 -5.28 -21.72
N GLN A 40 -8.09 -4.82 -22.68
CA GLN A 40 -7.87 -5.14 -24.08
C GLN A 40 -6.63 -4.43 -24.62
N TYR A 41 -6.43 -3.17 -24.24
CA TYR A 41 -5.21 -2.43 -24.52
C TYR A 41 -3.98 -3.11 -23.92
N LEU A 42 -4.05 -3.52 -22.64
CA LEU A 42 -2.96 -4.24 -21.98
C LEU A 42 -2.65 -5.59 -22.65
N ARG A 43 -3.65 -6.29 -23.19
CA ARG A 43 -3.48 -7.54 -23.94
C ARG A 43 -2.73 -7.30 -25.27
N THR A 44 -3.03 -6.21 -25.96
CA THR A 44 -2.30 -5.79 -27.16
C THR A 44 -0.87 -5.40 -26.82
N GLN A 45 -0.68 -4.58 -25.78
CA GLN A 45 0.65 -4.16 -25.31
C GLN A 45 1.49 -5.33 -24.78
N ALA A 46 0.88 -6.39 -24.24
CA ALA A 46 1.59 -7.61 -23.88
C ALA A 46 2.23 -8.32 -25.09
N LYS A 47 1.66 -8.17 -26.29
CA LYS A 47 2.19 -8.74 -27.55
C LYS A 47 3.16 -7.78 -28.25
N GLU A 48 2.82 -6.50 -28.32
CA GLU A 48 3.59 -5.49 -29.04
C GLU A 48 4.82 -5.00 -28.24
N ASN A 49 4.66 -4.84 -26.93
CA ASN A 49 5.68 -4.29 -26.01
C ASN A 49 5.86 -5.17 -24.76
N PRO A 50 6.29 -6.44 -24.92
CA PRO A 50 6.34 -7.42 -23.84
C PRO A 50 7.26 -6.99 -22.67
N THR A 51 8.36 -6.30 -22.94
CA THR A 51 9.30 -5.82 -21.90
C THR A 51 8.64 -4.81 -20.96
N ALA A 52 7.89 -3.86 -21.51
CA ALA A 52 7.16 -2.86 -20.72
C ALA A 52 6.05 -3.52 -19.89
N PHE A 53 5.34 -4.48 -20.49
CA PHE A 53 4.28 -5.24 -19.82
C PHE A 53 4.83 -6.07 -18.64
N LEU A 54 5.91 -6.83 -18.84
CA LEU A 54 6.55 -7.62 -17.77
C LEU A 54 7.09 -6.75 -16.63
N SER A 55 7.56 -5.54 -16.94
CA SER A 55 8.02 -4.58 -15.94
C SER A 55 6.87 -4.07 -15.06
N LEU A 56 5.67 -3.90 -15.63
CA LEU A 56 4.46 -3.55 -14.85
C LEU A 56 4.00 -4.72 -13.98
N VAL A 57 4.02 -5.95 -14.51
CA VAL A 57 3.70 -7.16 -13.73
C VAL A 57 4.60 -7.28 -12.49
N GLY A 58 5.90 -7.04 -12.65
CA GLY A 58 6.85 -7.05 -11.53
C GLY A 58 6.57 -5.97 -10.46
N LYS A 59 5.94 -4.84 -10.83
CA LYS A 59 5.57 -3.77 -9.89
C LYS A 59 4.25 -4.02 -9.17
N VAL A 60 3.32 -4.74 -9.82
CA VAL A 60 2.02 -5.10 -9.23
C VAL A 60 2.15 -6.28 -8.29
N LEU A 61 3.12 -7.17 -8.53
CA LEU A 61 3.43 -8.25 -7.60
C LEU A 61 4.03 -7.67 -6.30
N PRO A 62 3.41 -7.92 -5.14
CA PRO A 62 3.96 -7.47 -3.88
C PRO A 62 5.28 -8.21 -3.58
N MET A 63 6.41 -7.51 -3.65
CA MET A 63 7.74 -8.07 -3.36
C MET A 63 8.09 -8.12 -1.86
N THR A 64 7.21 -7.60 -1.01
CA THR A 64 7.39 -7.55 0.43
C THR A 64 6.18 -8.16 1.11
N VAL A 65 6.40 -9.17 1.96
CA VAL A 65 5.42 -9.60 2.95
C VAL A 65 5.39 -8.50 4.03
N GLN A 66 4.68 -7.41 3.76
CA GLN A 66 4.38 -6.40 4.77
C GLN A 66 3.13 -6.88 5.50
N GLY A 67 3.22 -7.01 6.82
CA GLY A 67 2.04 -7.24 7.65
C GLY A 67 1.10 -6.06 7.48
N ASP A 68 0.06 -6.27 6.68
CA ASP A 68 -1.02 -5.31 6.53
C ASP A 68 -1.81 -5.25 7.86
N THR A 69 -2.45 -4.13 8.14
CA THR A 69 -3.36 -4.03 9.31
C THR A 69 -4.51 -5.04 9.20
N ASN A 70 -4.84 -5.45 7.97
CA ASN A 70 -5.85 -6.48 7.68
C ASN A 70 -5.28 -7.92 7.61
N ASN A 71 -3.95 -8.10 7.57
CA ASN A 71 -3.31 -9.42 7.55
C ASN A 71 -1.99 -9.38 8.36
N PRO A 72 -2.09 -9.34 9.70
CA PRO A 72 -0.94 -9.18 10.58
C PRO A 72 -0.04 -10.41 10.54
N LEU A 73 1.27 -10.18 10.50
CA LEU A 73 2.27 -11.25 10.55
C LEU A 73 2.35 -11.82 11.96
N THR A 74 1.81 -13.01 12.17
CA THR A 74 1.92 -13.76 13.42
C THR A 74 3.26 -14.49 13.47
N PHE A 75 4.25 -13.89 14.13
CA PHE A 75 5.52 -14.57 14.43
C PHE A 75 5.35 -15.44 15.68
N THR A 76 5.19 -16.75 15.51
CA THR A 76 5.25 -17.70 16.63
C THR A 76 6.71 -18.06 16.88
N ILE A 77 7.31 -17.44 17.90
CA ILE A 77 8.68 -17.73 18.31
C ILE A 77 8.64 -18.95 19.23
N THR A 78 8.82 -20.13 18.65
CA THR A 78 9.03 -21.37 19.42
C THR A 78 10.45 -21.37 19.97
N THR A 79 10.66 -20.70 21.11
CA THR A 79 11.89 -20.92 21.88
C THR A 79 11.84 -22.36 22.38
N GLY A 80 12.78 -23.21 21.95
CA GLY A 80 12.95 -24.59 22.43
C GLY A 80 13.40 -24.69 23.89
N VAL A 81 13.00 -23.75 24.74
CA VAL A 81 13.21 -23.77 26.18
C VAL A 81 11.86 -24.13 26.81
N PRO A 82 11.70 -25.35 27.34
CA PRO A 82 10.50 -25.73 28.07
C PRO A 82 10.44 -24.85 29.32
N ARG A 83 9.54 -23.86 29.35
CA ARG A 83 9.17 -23.19 30.60
C ARG A 83 8.41 -24.24 31.40
N ALA A 84 9.02 -24.66 32.50
CA ALA A 84 8.46 -25.62 33.43
C ALA A 84 7.02 -25.23 33.79
N ALA A 85 6.17 -26.25 33.88
CA ALA A 85 4.77 -26.15 34.24
C ALA A 85 4.57 -25.29 35.49
N GLU A 86 3.61 -24.37 35.40
CA GLU A 86 3.06 -23.62 36.52
C GLU A 86 2.41 -24.62 37.51
N ASN A 87 2.77 -24.51 38.79
CA ASN A 87 1.95 -25.02 39.90
C ASN A 87 0.86 -23.99 40.18
#